data_AF-L5N0S8-F1
#
_entry.id   AF-L5N0S8-F1
#
_cell.length_a   1.000
_cell.length_b   1.000
_cell.length_c   1.000
_cell.angle_alpha   90.00
_cell.angle_beta   90.00
_cell.angle_gamma   90.00
#
_symmetry.space_group_name_H-M   'P 1'
#
loop_
_entity.id
_entity.type
_entity.pdbx_description
1 polymer ?
#
loop_
_entity_poly.entity_id
_entity_poly.type
_entity_poly.pdbx_seq_one_letter_code
_entity_poly.pdbx_strand_id
1 'polypeptide(L)' 'MRSFYHYMMRYRGNLVLNEEKQLAEWMFKDHSFPRQAKTYDEISRYLEWNAPFPSALSAFDRLYEQYMLEEE' A
#
# COMPACT_ATOMS: atom_id res chain seq x y z
N MET A 1 4.99 -6.29 -14.62
CA MET A 1 4.89 -6.02 -13.18
C MET A 1 4.57 -4.56 -12.91
N ARG A 2 3.36 -4.32 -12.41
CA ARG A 2 2.94 -3.02 -11.88
C ARG A 2 3.69 -2.77 -10.56
N SER A 3 3.94 -1.51 -10.16
CA SER A 3 4.47 -1.27 -8.80
C SER A 3 3.37 -1.50 -7.77
N PHE A 4 3.74 -1.80 -6.52
CA PHE A 4 2.78 -1.95 -5.42
C PHE A 4 1.83 -0.75 -5.30
N TYR A 5 2.33 0.47 -5.52
CA TYR A 5 1.49 1.67 -5.60
C TYR A 5 0.38 1.56 -6.65
N HIS A 6 0.72 1.18 -7.88
CA HIS A 6 -0.27 1.01 -8.94
C HIS A 6 -1.25 -0.13 -8.65
N TYR A 7 -0.77 -1.23 -8.06
CA TYR A 7 -1.63 -2.32 -7.58
C TYR A 7 -2.68 -1.79 -6.59
N MET A 8 -2.25 -1.00 -5.60
CA MET A 8 -3.10 -0.46 -4.56
C MET A 8 -4.20 0.50 -5.04
N MET A 9 -4.02 1.15 -6.21
CA MET A 9 -5.03 2.09 -6.74
C MET A 9 -6.38 1.44 -7.03
N ARG A 10 -6.44 0.10 -7.18
CA ARG A 10 -7.70 -0.63 -7.35
C ARG A 10 -8.65 -0.51 -6.15
N TYR A 11 -8.12 -0.34 -4.93
CA TYR A 11 -8.92 -0.34 -3.70
C TYR A 11 -9.58 1.01 -3.39
N ARG A 12 -9.18 2.09 -4.08
CA ARG A 12 -9.74 3.43 -3.85
C ARG A 12 -11.21 3.55 -4.22
N GLY A 13 -11.65 2.78 -5.22
CA GLY A 13 -13.04 2.73 -5.66
C GLY A 13 -13.98 1.90 -4.78
N ASN A 14 -13.47 1.22 -3.74
CA ASN A 14 -14.30 0.38 -2.90
C ASN A 14 -15.33 1.21 -2.12
N LEU A 15 -16.58 0.75 -2.06
CA LEU A 15 -17.62 1.38 -1.24
C LEU A 15 -17.46 1.06 0.25
N VAL A 16 -16.85 -0.08 0.56
CA VAL A 16 -16.55 -0.52 1.93
C VAL A 16 -15.33 0.20 2.46
N LEU A 17 -15.44 0.78 3.66
CA LEU A 17 -14.30 1.33 4.39
C LEU A 17 -13.58 0.20 5.11
N ASN A 18 -12.54 -0.33 4.47
CA ASN A 18 -11.62 -1.32 5.01
C ASN A 18 -10.18 -0.80 4.98
N GLU A 19 -9.26 -1.55 5.60
CA GLU A 19 -7.85 -1.16 5.71
C GLU A 19 -7.19 -1.00 4.33
N GLU A 20 -7.60 -1.81 3.35
CA GLU A 20 -7.13 -1.75 1.97
C GLU A 20 -7.48 -0.40 1.33
N LYS A 21 -8.74 0.02 1.45
CA LYS A 21 -9.19 1.33 0.98
C LYS A 21 -8.48 2.45 1.73
N GLN A 22 -8.36 2.34 3.05
CA GLN A 22 -7.75 3.38 3.88
C GLN A 22 -6.27 3.58 3.51
N LEU A 23 -5.51 2.50 3.34
CA LEU A 23 -4.11 2.54 2.93
C LEU A 23 -3.98 3.08 1.50
N ALA A 24 -4.79 2.60 0.56
CA ALA A 24 -4.78 3.07 -0.83
C ALA A 24 -5.10 4.57 -0.97
N GLU A 25 -6.09 5.05 -0.22
CA GLU A 25 -6.46 6.47 -0.19
C GLU A 25 -5.35 7.34 0.40
N TRP A 26 -4.69 6.87 1.46
CA TRP A 26 -3.55 7.58 2.04
C TRP A 26 -2.36 7.60 1.08
N MET A 27 -1.97 6.46 0.51
CA MET A 27 -0.87 6.37 -0.47
C MET A 27 -1.06 7.32 -1.66
N PHE A 28 -2.31 7.48 -2.11
CA PHE A 28 -2.64 8.41 -3.19
C PHE A 28 -2.49 9.89 -2.80
N LYS A 29 -2.94 10.25 -1.58
CA LYS A 29 -2.91 11.62 -1.07
C LYS A 29 -1.50 12.04 -0.63
N ASP A 30 -0.68 11.09 -0.25
CA ASP A 30 0.72 11.32 0.09
C ASP A 30 1.56 11.50 -1.19
N HIS A 31 2.11 12.71 -1.33
CA HIS A 31 2.95 13.08 -2.47
C HIS A 31 4.38 12.55 -2.32
N SER A 32 4.81 12.27 -1.08
CA SER A 32 6.13 11.75 -0.75
C SER A 32 6.19 10.23 -0.80
N PHE A 33 5.05 9.55 -0.91
CA PHE A 33 4.99 8.09 -0.99
C PHE A 33 5.84 7.56 -2.15
N PRO A 34 6.69 6.53 -1.95
CA PRO A 34 7.60 6.02 -2.97
C PRO A 34 6.88 5.19 -4.04
N ARG A 35 6.18 5.85 -4.97
CA ARG A 35 5.32 5.22 -5.99
C ARG A 35 6.03 4.24 -6.94
N GLN A 36 7.34 4.39 -7.08
CA GLN A 36 8.19 3.59 -7.95
C GLN A 36 8.98 2.51 -7.21
N ALA A 37 8.82 2.39 -5.88
CA ALA A 37 9.48 1.37 -5.08
C ALA A 37 9.29 -0.02 -5.69
N LYS A 38 10.37 -0.80 -5.68
CA LYS A 38 10.43 -2.13 -6.28
C LYS A 38 10.49 -3.24 -5.25
N THR A 39 10.78 -2.89 -4.00
CA THR A 39 11.00 -3.85 -2.92
C THR A 39 10.07 -3.58 -1.74
N TYR A 40 9.79 -4.65 -0.99
CA TYR A 40 9.05 -4.59 0.26
C TYR A 40 9.74 -3.65 1.26
N ASP A 41 11.07 -3.75 1.38
CA ASP A 41 11.89 -3.00 2.34
C ASP A 41 11.82 -1.47 2.14
N GLU A 42 11.82 -0.99 0.89
CA GLU A 42 11.66 0.44 0.59
C GLU A 42 10.34 1.01 1.12
N ILE A 43 9.24 0.25 0.96
CA ILE A 43 7.91 0.69 1.37
C ILE A 43 7.73 0.50 2.89
N SER A 44 8.21 -0.61 3.43
CA SER A 44 8.15 -0.93 4.86
C SER A 44 8.84 0.16 5.68
N ARG A 45 10.10 0.51 5.33
CA ARG A 45 10.82 1.62 5.99
C ARG A 45 10.04 2.92 5.91
N TYR A 46 9.43 3.25 4.78
CA TYR A 46 8.62 4.46 4.67
C TYR A 46 7.41 4.44 5.62
N LEU A 47 6.71 3.31 5.71
CA LEU A 47 5.53 3.15 6.57
C LEU A 47 5.87 3.12 8.06
N GLU A 48 7.03 2.61 8.47
CA GLU A 48 7.48 2.65 9.86
C GLU A 48 7.57 4.08 10.39
N TRP A 49 8.00 5.04 9.54
CA TRP A 49 8.10 6.45 9.91
C TRP A 49 6.82 7.26 9.68
N ASN A 50 5.97 6.83 8.74
CA ASN A 50 4.84 7.63 8.24
C ASN A 50 3.49 6.92 8.39
N ALA A 51 3.38 5.95 9.31
CA ALA A 51 2.20 5.10 9.46
C ALA A 51 0.88 5.91 9.51
N PRO A 52 -0.03 5.74 8.52
CA PRO A 52 -1.25 6.55 8.44
C PRO A 52 -2.33 6.20 9.45
N PHE A 53 -2.26 5.01 10.03
CA PHE A 53 -3.20 4.49 11.03
C PHE A 53 -2.57 3.31 11.79
N PRO A 54 -3.08 2.94 12.98
CA PRO A 54 -2.43 1.97 13.87
C PRO A 54 -2.14 0.59 13.25
N SER A 55 -2.97 0.11 12.32
CA SER A 55 -2.81 -1.19 11.65
C SER A 55 -2.21 -1.10 10.24
N ALA A 56 -1.62 0.04 9.86
CA ALA A 56 -1.14 0.27 8.50
C ALA A 56 -0.02 -0.70 8.08
N LEU A 57 0.91 -1.02 8.98
CA LEU A 57 1.98 -2.00 8.71
C LEU A 57 1.41 -3.40 8.50
N SER A 58 0.52 -3.87 9.39
CA SER A 58 -0.12 -5.19 9.22
C SER A 58 -1.00 -5.27 7.96
N ALA A 59 -1.67 -4.18 7.59
CA ALA A 59 -2.44 -4.12 6.35
C ALA A 59 -1.50 -4.16 5.13
N PHE A 60 -0.39 -3.42 5.18
CA PHE A 60 0.63 -3.43 4.16
C PHE A 60 1.22 -4.83 3.96
N ASP A 61 1.61 -5.52 5.02
CA ASP A 61 2.19 -6.88 4.95
C ASP A 61 1.26 -7.84 4.20
N ARG A 62 -0.01 -7.91 4.63
CA ARG A 62 -1.04 -8.74 3.99
C ARG A 62 -1.24 -8.39 2.51
N LEU A 63 -1.31 -7.09 2.19
CA LEU A 63 -1.55 -6.62 0.83
C LEU A 63 -0.34 -6.82 -0.08
N TYR A 64 0.88 -6.72 0.46
CA TYR A 64 2.09 -6.93 -0.29
C TYR A 64 2.27 -8.41 -0.64
N GLU A 65 1.97 -9.32 0.29
CA GLU A 65 1.92 -10.77 -0.01
C GLU A 65 0.93 -11.07 -1.13
N GLN A 66 -0.29 -10.52 -1.06
CA GLN A 66 -1.29 -10.69 -2.11
C GLN A 66 -0.81 -10.13 -3.47
N TYR A 67 -0.19 -8.95 -3.47
CA TYR A 67 0.42 -8.36 -4.67
C TYR A 67 1.49 -9.28 -5.28
N MET A 68 2.35 -9.87 -4.46
CA MET A 68 3.41 -10.78 -4.95
C MET A 68 2.83 -12.05 -5.56
N LEU A 69 1.74 -12.59 -5.01
CA LEU A 69 1.04 -13.76 -5.56
C LEU A 69 0.28 -13.46 -6.87
N GLU A 70 -0.27 -12.25 -7.01
CA GLU A 70 -1.02 -11.85 -8.20
C GLU A 70 -0.15 -11.40 -9.38
N GLU A 71 1.08 -10.95 -9.11
CA GLU A 71 2.01 -10.43 -10.12
C GLU A 71 3.19 -11.38 -10.42
N GLU A 72 3.18 -12.59 -9.84
CA GLU A 72 4.02 -13.74 -10.24
C GLU A 72 3.65 -14.22 -11.66
#